data_AF-A0A212EPI0-F1
#
_entry.id   AF-A0A212EPI0-F1
#
_cell.length_a   1.000
_cell.length_b   1.000
_cell.length_c   1.000
_cell.angle_alpha   90.00
_cell.angle_beta   90.00
_cell.angle_gamma   90.00
#
_symmetry.space_group_name_H-M   'P 1'
#
loop_
_entity.id
_entity.type
_entity.pdbx_description
1 polymer ?
#
loop_
_entity_poly.entity_id
_entity_poly.type
_entity_poly.pdbx_seq_one_letter_code
_entity_poly.pdbx_strand_id
1 'polypeptide(L)'
;MGVTVLQQYPVPENKTGTYVIDLLTKRILALGATQAGQFLVDCESYLSHPTMGSTKTVHILHNSEQPASVFSILESGTKNIHVIADGLFDLLMMKLSQHYTSKKQTKIESKGPKFELGDFCIKLGSVTMNQNFKGILIEVTESFRIFSLIVLSIFSHNSTFHLPYT
;
A
#
# COMPACT_ATOMS: atom_id res chain seq x y z
N MET A 1 5.06 6.18 18.36
CA MET A 1 4.10 5.13 17.98
C MET A 1 2.91 5.84 17.34
N GLY A 2 3.02 6.11 16.05
CA GLY A 2 1.96 6.76 15.28
C GLY A 2 0.83 5.80 14.97
N VAL A 3 -0.35 6.34 14.65
CA VAL A 3 -1.47 5.56 14.11
C VAL A 3 -1.43 5.74 12.61
N THR A 4 -1.61 4.64 11.86
CA THR A 4 -1.72 4.66 10.41
C THR A 4 -3.06 4.05 10.02
N VAL A 5 -3.84 4.76 9.21
CA VAL A 5 -5.06 4.24 8.61
C VAL A 5 -4.87 4.15 7.11
N LEU A 6 -5.19 2.97 6.59
CA LEU A 6 -5.15 2.65 5.17
C LEU A 6 -6.57 2.38 4.69
N GLN A 7 -7.03 3.14 3.71
CA GLN A 7 -8.38 3.00 3.19
C GLN A 7 -8.39 2.98 1.66
N GLN A 8 -9.15 2.03 1.10
CA GLN A 8 -9.45 2.04 -0.33
C GLN A 8 -10.47 3.13 -0.64
N TYR A 9 -10.15 3.98 -1.62
CA TYR A 9 -11.06 5.02 -2.07
C TYR A 9 -11.84 4.54 -3.31
N PRO A 10 -13.19 4.61 -3.29
CA PRO A 10 -14.00 4.17 -4.42
C PRO A 10 -13.78 5.09 -5.62
N VAL A 11 -13.56 4.49 -6.78
CA VAL A 11 -13.43 5.22 -8.04
C VAL A 11 -14.80 5.23 -8.70
N PRO A 12 -15.46 6.39 -8.88
CA PRO A 12 -16.76 6.45 -9.50
C PRO A 12 -16.72 5.88 -10.92
N GLU A 13 -17.78 5.19 -11.32
CA GLU A 13 -17.94 4.70 -12.69
C GLU A 13 -17.79 5.88 -13.67
N ASN A 14 -16.91 5.74 -14.67
CA ASN A 14 -16.49 6.76 -15.66
C ASN A 14 -15.39 7.74 -15.25
N LYS A 15 -14.77 7.62 -14.07
CA LYS A 15 -13.61 8.43 -13.69
C LYS A 15 -12.32 7.61 -13.70
N THR A 16 -11.23 8.20 -14.19
CA THR A 16 -9.90 7.58 -14.12
C THR A 16 -9.33 7.74 -12.72
N GLY A 17 -8.48 6.80 -12.29
CA GLY A 17 -7.76 6.91 -11.02
C GLY A 17 -6.99 8.23 -10.91
N THR A 18 -6.35 8.65 -12.01
CA THR A 18 -5.65 9.94 -12.09
C THR A 18 -6.55 11.13 -11.76
N TYR A 19 -7.76 11.18 -12.33
CA TYR A 19 -8.71 12.26 -12.04
C TYR A 19 -9.07 12.34 -10.56
N VAL A 20 -9.26 11.19 -9.91
CA VAL A 20 -9.62 11.15 -8.49
C VAL A 20 -8.42 11.56 -7.61
N ILE A 21 -7.21 11.12 -7.96
CA ILE A 21 -5.98 11.57 -7.28
C ILE A 21 -5.80 13.09 -7.40
N ASP A 22 -6.04 13.67 -8.59
CA ASP A 22 -5.95 15.12 -8.80
C ASP A 22 -7.00 15.88 -7.99
N LEU A 23 -8.23 15.36 -7.93
CA LEU A 23 -9.31 15.94 -7.12
C LEU A 23 -8.95 15.94 -5.63
N LEU A 24 -8.47 14.81 -5.12
CA LEU A 24 -8.05 14.67 -3.73
C LEU A 24 -6.84 15.56 -3.41
N THR A 25 -5.87 15.62 -4.33
CA THR A 25 -4.71 16.51 -4.23
C THR A 25 -5.14 17.97 -4.08
N LYS A 26 -6.05 18.46 -4.94
CA LYS A 26 -6.57 19.83 -4.83
C LYS A 26 -7.27 20.09 -3.49
N ARG A 27 -8.03 19.12 -2.99
CA ARG A 27 -8.72 19.23 -1.68
C ARG A 27 -7.71 19.29 -0.53
N ILE A 28 -6.70 18.42 -0.54
CA ILE A 28 -5.66 18.37 0.51
C ILE A 28 -4.83 19.66 0.51
N LEU A 29 -4.46 20.18 -0.66
CA LEU A 29 -3.79 21.47 -0.78
C LEU A 29 -4.68 22.62 -0.28
N ALA A 30 -5.99 22.60 -0.58
CA ALA A 30 -6.93 23.60 -0.09
C ALA A 30 -7.11 23.55 1.45
N LEU A 31 -6.86 22.41 2.08
CA LEU A 31 -6.81 22.26 3.54
C LEU A 31 -5.51 22.80 4.16
N GLY A 32 -4.55 23.26 3.34
CA GLY A 32 -3.28 23.82 3.80
C GLY A 32 -2.13 22.81 3.86
N ALA A 33 -2.28 21.64 3.26
CA ALA A 33 -1.21 20.66 3.20
C ALA A 33 -0.11 21.07 2.21
N THR A 34 1.11 20.67 2.46
CA THR A 34 2.26 20.86 1.58
C THR A 34 2.63 19.55 0.90
N GLN A 35 3.09 19.60 -0.35
CA GLN A 35 3.59 18.42 -1.03
C GLN A 35 4.98 18.07 -0.49
N ALA A 36 5.11 16.89 0.12
CA ALA A 36 6.33 16.43 0.79
C ALA A 36 7.10 15.38 -0.03
N GLY A 37 6.58 14.99 -1.19
CA GLY A 37 7.29 14.13 -2.14
C GLY A 37 6.37 13.14 -2.84
N GLN A 38 6.94 11.99 -3.19
CA GLN A 38 6.26 10.84 -3.78
C GLN A 38 6.71 9.58 -3.07
N PHE A 39 5.86 8.55 -3.08
CA PHE A 39 6.19 7.23 -2.57
C PHE A 39 5.92 6.18 -3.65
N LEU A 40 6.65 5.07 -3.56
CA LEU A 40 6.47 3.90 -4.38
C LEU A 40 6.62 2.66 -3.51
N VAL A 41 5.60 1.82 -3.51
CA VAL A 41 5.60 0.50 -2.90
C VAL A 41 5.41 -0.53 -4.00
N ASP A 42 6.46 -1.30 -4.23
CA ASP A 42 6.45 -2.43 -5.15
C ASP A 42 6.16 -3.71 -4.36
N CYS A 43 5.36 -4.61 -4.95
CA CYS A 43 5.11 -5.94 -4.42
C CYS A 43 5.32 -6.98 -5.51
N GLU A 44 6.27 -7.89 -5.27
CA GLU A 44 6.56 -9.04 -6.11
C GLU A 44 6.06 -10.32 -5.46
N SER A 45 5.36 -11.15 -6.24
CA SER A 45 4.76 -12.39 -5.76
C SER A 45 5.46 -13.61 -6.34
N TYR A 46 5.90 -14.50 -5.47
CA TYR A 46 6.58 -15.76 -5.77
C TYR A 46 5.70 -16.92 -5.35
N LEU A 47 5.54 -17.91 -6.22
CA LEU A 47 4.75 -19.11 -5.92
C LEU A 47 5.66 -20.31 -5.77
N SER A 48 5.42 -21.12 -4.74
CA SER A 48 6.13 -22.38 -4.59
C SER A 48 5.74 -23.35 -5.70
N HIS A 49 6.69 -24.17 -6.15
CA HIS A 49 6.41 -25.26 -7.07
C HIS A 49 5.36 -26.24 -6.50
N PRO A 50 4.41 -26.73 -7.34
CA PRO A 50 3.36 -27.64 -6.90
C PRO A 50 3.90 -29.01 -6.44
N THR A 51 5.14 -29.34 -6.76
CA THR A 51 5.84 -30.56 -6.28
C THR A 51 6.14 -30.53 -4.78
N MET A 52 6.04 -29.37 -4.13
CA MET A 52 6.25 -29.17 -2.70
C MET A 52 5.00 -29.44 -1.84
N GLY A 53 3.90 -29.90 -2.43
CA GLY A 53 2.62 -30.10 -1.75
C GLY A 53 1.73 -28.86 -1.83
N SER A 54 1.36 -28.26 -0.69
CA SER A 54 0.50 -27.07 -0.66
C SER A 54 1.20 -25.88 -1.32
N THR A 55 0.55 -25.23 -2.29
CA THR A 55 1.07 -24.00 -2.92
C THR A 55 1.15 -22.88 -1.89
N LYS A 56 2.35 -22.36 -1.67
CA LYS A 56 2.62 -21.20 -0.82
C LYS A 56 2.93 -20.00 -1.70
N THR A 57 2.44 -18.84 -1.28
CA THR A 57 2.72 -17.57 -1.97
C THR A 57 3.61 -16.73 -1.06
N VAL A 58 4.72 -16.24 -1.58
CA VAL A 58 5.58 -15.27 -0.90
C VAL A 58 5.41 -13.93 -1.61
N HIS A 59 4.90 -12.95 -0.89
CA HIS A 59 4.91 -11.56 -1.32
C HIS A 59 6.13 -10.87 -0.75
N ILE A 60 6.79 -10.06 -1.56
CA ILE A 60 7.96 -9.28 -1.19
C ILE A 60 7.64 -7.85 -1.53
N LEU A 61 7.65 -6.99 -0.52
CA LEU A 61 7.33 -5.59 -0.63
C LEU A 61 8.58 -4.74 -0.43
N HIS A 62 8.80 -3.84 -1.38
CA HIS A 62 9.84 -2.83 -1.36
C HIS A 62 9.19 -1.48 -1.22
N ASN A 63 9.56 -0.74 -0.18
CA ASN A 63 9.09 0.62 0.03
C ASN A 63 10.22 1.60 -0.28
N SER A 64 10.00 2.54 -1.20
CA SER A 64 10.97 3.59 -1.54
C SER A 64 11.37 4.45 -0.34
N GLU A 65 10.50 4.56 0.66
CA GLU A 65 10.78 5.32 1.90
C GLU A 65 11.63 4.52 2.91
N GLN A 66 11.71 3.19 2.76
CA GLN A 66 12.52 2.32 3.60
C GLN A 66 13.37 1.38 2.73
N PRO A 67 14.29 1.92 1.92
CA PRO A 67 15.04 1.14 0.93
C PRO A 67 15.97 0.10 1.56
N ALA A 68 16.31 0.24 2.84
CA ALA A 68 17.11 -0.71 3.59
C ALA A 68 16.32 -1.95 4.05
N SER A 69 14.98 -1.90 3.99
CA SER A 69 14.09 -2.93 4.51
C SER A 69 13.27 -3.57 3.38
N VAL A 70 13.22 -4.89 3.40
CA VAL A 70 12.35 -5.70 2.56
C VAL A 70 11.33 -6.38 3.46
N PHE A 71 10.06 -6.22 3.15
CA PHE A 71 8.97 -6.83 3.90
C PHE A 71 8.49 -8.06 3.15
N SER A 72 8.36 -9.20 3.80
CA SER A 72 7.87 -10.42 3.16
C SER A 72 6.67 -10.98 3.89
N ILE A 73 5.67 -11.43 3.12
CA ILE A 73 4.48 -12.11 3.61
C ILE A 73 4.43 -13.48 2.96
N LEU A 74 4.60 -14.53 3.76
CA LEU A 74 4.41 -15.90 3.32
C LEU A 74 2.99 -16.34 3.67
N GLU A 75 2.17 -16.53 2.65
CA GLU A 75 0.83 -17.11 2.74
C GLU A 75 0.94 -18.64 2.68
N SER A 76 0.56 -19.30 3.76
CA SER A 76 0.54 -20.76 3.86
C SER A 76 -0.80 -21.23 4.43
N GLY A 77 -1.84 -21.20 3.58
CA GLY A 77 -3.19 -21.60 3.98
C GLY A 77 -3.80 -20.59 4.95
N THR A 78 -4.05 -20.99 6.20
CA THR A 78 -4.67 -20.14 7.23
C THR A 78 -3.69 -19.26 8.03
N LYS A 79 -2.39 -19.37 7.77
CA LYS A 79 -1.35 -18.59 8.47
C LYS A 79 -0.59 -17.71 7.50
N ASN A 80 -0.50 -16.43 7.85
CA ASN A 80 0.36 -15.44 7.21
C ASN A 80 1.57 -15.20 8.11
N ILE A 81 2.77 -15.41 7.57
CA ILE A 81 4.03 -15.18 8.28
C ILE A 81 4.65 -13.91 7.70
N HIS A 82 4.90 -12.93 8.56
CA HIS A 82 5.51 -11.65 8.19
C HIS A 82 6.98 -11.65 8.60
N VAL A 83 7.87 -11.29 7.68
CA VAL A 83 9.31 -11.17 7.91
C VAL A 83 9.76 -9.80 7.45
N ILE A 84 10.63 -9.16 8.22
CA ILE A 84 11.33 -7.95 7.81
C ILE A 84 12.80 -8.34 7.68
N ALA A 85 13.35 -8.12 6.49
CA ALA A 85 14.71 -8.46 6.14
C ALA A 85 15.40 -7.25 5.48
N ASP A 86 16.68 -7.38 5.15
CA ASP A 86 17.42 -6.40 4.38
C ASP A 86 17.30 -6.66 2.86
N GLY A 87 17.95 -5.84 2.05
CA GLY A 87 18.01 -6.01 0.60
C GLY A 87 18.71 -7.30 0.12
N LEU A 88 19.39 -8.06 0.99
CA LEU A 88 19.97 -9.36 0.61
C LEU A 88 18.90 -10.45 0.52
N PHE A 89 17.68 -10.20 1.01
CA PHE A 89 16.56 -11.13 0.87
C PHE A 89 16.20 -11.42 -0.59
N ASP A 90 16.32 -10.43 -1.48
CA ASP A 90 16.08 -10.64 -2.91
C ASP A 90 17.10 -11.60 -3.53
N LEU A 91 18.37 -11.50 -3.10
CA LEU A 91 19.42 -12.43 -3.53
C LEU A 91 19.14 -13.86 -3.05
N LEU A 92 18.61 -14.02 -1.83
CA LEU A 92 18.14 -15.32 -1.34
C LEU A 92 17.02 -15.88 -2.21
N MET A 93 16.04 -15.06 -2.61
CA MET A 93 14.97 -15.49 -3.50
C MET A 93 15.47 -15.91 -4.89
N MET A 94 16.48 -15.21 -5.43
CA MET A 94 17.14 -15.63 -6.67
C MET A 94 17.76 -17.02 -6.55
N LYS A 95 18.37 -17.34 -5.40
CA LYS A 95 18.91 -18.68 -5.12
C LYS A 95 17.82 -19.74 -4.93
N LEU A 96 16.67 -19.34 -4.39
CA LEU A 96 15.50 -20.20 -4.19
C LEU A 96 14.60 -20.32 -5.44
N SER A 97 15.01 -19.77 -6.58
CA SER A 97 14.26 -19.79 -7.85
C SER A 97 13.88 -21.20 -8.34
N GLN A 98 14.61 -22.23 -7.92
CA GLN A 98 14.29 -23.63 -8.20
C GLN A 98 13.03 -24.12 -7.47
N HIS A 99 12.72 -23.53 -6.31
CA HIS A 99 11.57 -23.87 -5.49
C HIS A 99 10.44 -22.84 -5.60
N TYR A 100 10.78 -21.57 -5.83
CA TYR A 100 9.85 -20.46 -5.95
C TYR A 100 9.96 -19.81 -7.31
N THR A 101 8.87 -19.85 -8.07
CA THR A 101 8.80 -19.21 -9.38
C THR A 101 8.15 -17.84 -9.23
N SER A 102 8.86 -16.79 -9.66
CA SER A 102 8.27 -15.46 -9.79
C SER A 102 7.23 -15.49 -10.91
N LYS A 103 5.98 -15.15 -10.59
CA LYS A 103 5.03 -14.77 -11.64
C LYS A 103 5.33 -13.32 -11.99
N LYS A 104 6.10 -13.10 -13.05
CA LYS A 104 6.29 -11.77 -13.68
C LYS A 104 4.97 -11.05 -13.98
N GLN A 105 3.86 -11.79 -14.03
CA GLN A 105 2.49 -11.32 -14.26
C GLN A 105 1.71 -11.07 -12.95
N THR A 106 2.36 -10.82 -11.81
CA THR A 106 1.67 -10.46 -10.57
C THR A 106 2.45 -9.41 -9.78
N LYS A 107 3.06 -8.45 -10.50
CA LYS A 107 3.67 -7.28 -9.87
C LYS A 107 2.58 -6.28 -9.54
N ILE A 108 2.44 -5.97 -8.26
CA ILE A 108 1.54 -4.93 -7.76
C ILE A 108 2.40 -3.73 -7.43
N GLU A 109 2.00 -2.55 -7.86
CA GLU A 109 2.68 -1.29 -7.60
C GLU A 109 1.66 -0.32 -7.01
N SER A 110 2.02 0.32 -5.90
CA SER A 110 1.31 1.48 -5.36
C SER A 110 2.21 2.68 -5.41
N LYS A 111 1.80 3.72 -6.15
CA LYS A 111 2.58 4.96 -6.25
C LYS A 111 1.70 6.18 -6.17
N GLY A 112 2.27 7.26 -5.66
CA GLY A 112 1.65 8.56 -5.82
C GLY A 112 2.23 9.63 -4.90
N PRO A 113 1.57 10.80 -4.84
CA PRO A 113 2.07 11.94 -4.09
C PRO A 113 1.90 11.73 -2.58
N LYS A 114 2.86 12.28 -1.84
CA LYS A 114 2.89 12.39 -0.39
C LYS A 114 2.72 13.86 -0.01
N PHE A 115 1.88 14.10 1.00
CA PHE A 115 1.57 15.41 1.55
C PHE A 115 1.78 15.42 3.06
N GLU A 116 2.12 16.59 3.57
CA GLU A 116 2.22 16.86 5.00
C GLU A 116 1.22 17.95 5.37
N LEU A 117 0.41 17.69 6.40
CA LEU A 117 -0.55 18.63 6.95
C LEU A 117 -0.34 18.69 8.46
N GLY A 118 0.53 19.59 8.93
CA GLY A 118 0.95 19.62 10.33
C GLY A 118 1.63 18.30 10.74
N ASP A 119 1.07 17.61 11.73
CA ASP A 119 1.60 16.33 12.26
C ASP A 119 1.16 15.09 11.46
N PHE A 120 0.44 15.30 10.37
CA PHE A 120 -0.17 14.26 9.54
C PHE A 120 0.61 14.10 8.24
N CYS A 121 0.94 12.86 7.91
CA CYS A 121 1.45 12.47 6.61
C CYS A 121 0.32 11.79 5.83
N ILE A 122 -0.09 12.36 4.70
CA ILE A 122 -1.13 11.83 3.83
C ILE A 122 -0.50 11.35 2.53
N LYS A 123 -0.71 10.09 2.17
CA LYS A 123 -0.24 9.50 0.91
C LYS A 123 -1.44 9.11 0.07
N LEU A 124 -1.44 9.55 -1.19
CA LEU A 124 -2.44 9.17 -2.17
C LEU A 124 -1.82 8.20 -3.17
N GLY A 125 -2.12 6.92 -3.05
CA GLY A 125 -1.57 5.86 -3.88
C GLY A 125 -2.54 5.42 -4.97
N SER A 126 -2.09 5.38 -6.21
CA SER A 126 -2.73 4.60 -7.26
C SER A 126 -2.18 3.18 -7.23
N VAL A 127 -3.06 2.19 -7.04
CA VAL A 127 -2.69 0.76 -7.05
C VAL A 127 -2.87 0.23 -8.46
N THR A 128 -1.81 -0.34 -9.01
CA THR A 128 -1.81 -0.99 -10.31
C THR A 128 -1.29 -2.42 -10.18
N MET A 129 -1.84 -3.33 -10.97
CA MET A 129 -1.38 -4.72 -11.06
C MET A 129 -1.04 -5.01 -12.52
N ASN A 130 0.23 -5.30 -12.80
CA ASN A 130 0.76 -5.38 -14.17
C ASN A 130 0.35 -4.17 -15.01
N GLN A 131 0.54 -2.95 -14.49
CA GLN A 131 0.16 -1.68 -15.13
C GLN A 131 -1.35 -1.47 -15.34
N ASN A 132 -2.20 -2.43 -14.96
CA ASN A 132 -3.65 -2.24 -14.95
C ASN A 132 -4.07 -1.62 -13.63
N PHE A 133 -4.74 -0.48 -13.70
CA PHE A 133 -5.29 0.21 -12.53
C PHE A 133 -6.30 -0.69 -11.79
N LYS A 134 -6.14 -0.79 -10.47
CA LYS A 134 -7.01 -1.57 -9.58
C LYS A 134 -7.79 -0.71 -8.60
N GLY A 135 -7.25 0.45 -8.20
CA GLY A 135 -7.94 1.34 -7.28
C GLY A 135 -7.03 2.42 -6.71
N ILE A 136 -7.58 3.19 -5.78
CA ILE A 136 -6.85 4.21 -5.03
C ILE A 136 -6.78 3.79 -3.58
N LEU A 137 -5.61 3.99 -3.00
CA LEU A 137 -5.27 3.77 -1.61
C LEU A 137 -4.97 5.12 -0.98
N ILE A 138 -5.53 5.39 0.19
CA ILE A 138 -5.22 6.57 0.98
C ILE A 138 -4.62 6.09 2.28
N GLU A 139 -3.38 6.51 2.55
CA GLU A 139 -2.71 6.27 3.82
C GLU A 139 -2.62 7.58 4.58
N VAL A 140 -3.12 7.61 5.80
CA VAL A 140 -2.95 8.73 6.72
C VAL A 140 -2.17 8.22 7.92
N THR A 141 -0.99 8.80 8.17
CA THR A 141 -0.17 8.49 9.33
C THR A 141 -0.07 9.72 10.22
N GLU A 142 -0.41 9.55 11.50
CA GLU A 142 -0.27 10.59 12.52
C GLU A 142 0.92 10.33 13.42
N SER A 143 1.60 11.42 13.78
CA SER A 143 2.66 11.37 14.79
C SER A 143 2.13 11.35 16.22
N PHE A 144 0.89 11.80 16.51
CA PHE A 144 0.30 11.86 17.85
C PHE A 144 -1.25 11.70 17.86
N ARG A 145 -1.81 11.20 18.98
CA ARG A 145 -3.14 10.56 19.16
C ARG A 145 -4.42 11.43 18.96
N ILE A 146 -4.64 12.15 17.86
CA ILE A 146 -5.93 12.85 17.62
C ILE A 146 -6.50 12.47 16.23
N PHE A 147 -6.82 11.19 16.08
CA PHE A 147 -7.09 10.55 14.78
C PHE A 147 -8.51 10.69 14.22
N SER A 148 -9.49 11.04 15.06
CA SER A 148 -10.90 10.86 14.68
C SER A 148 -11.51 11.99 13.84
N LEU A 149 -10.98 13.22 13.89
CA LEU A 149 -11.66 14.39 13.31
C LEU A 149 -11.28 14.68 11.85
N ILE A 150 -10.02 14.40 11.45
CA ILE A 150 -9.56 14.70 10.09
C ILE A 150 -10.07 13.67 9.08
N VAL A 151 -10.09 12.38 9.45
CA VAL A 151 -10.71 11.33 8.62
C VAL A 151 -12.20 11.63 8.42
N LEU A 152 -12.93 12.09 9.44
CA LEU A 152 -14.31 12.54 9.22
C LEU A 152 -14.38 13.74 8.26
N SER A 153 -13.52 14.75 8.42
CA SER A 153 -13.60 15.97 7.58
C SER A 153 -13.25 15.72 6.10
N ILE A 154 -12.32 14.81 5.80
CA ILE A 154 -11.95 14.47 4.41
C ILE A 154 -13.03 13.60 3.75
N PHE A 155 -13.71 12.73 4.53
CA PHE A 155 -14.61 11.70 4.02
C PHE A 155 -16.12 11.99 4.20
N SER A 156 -16.53 13.00 4.99
CA SER A 156 -17.93 13.31 5.31
C SER A 156 -18.78 13.86 4.14
N HIS A 157 -18.36 13.72 2.89
CA HIS A 157 -19.24 13.94 1.73
C HIS A 157 -19.72 12.66 1.04
N ASN A 158 -19.36 11.47 1.53
CA ASN A 158 -19.96 10.23 1.02
C ASN A 158 -19.99 9.12 2.10
N SER A 159 -20.98 9.23 2.98
CA SER A 159 -21.69 8.16 3.71
C SER A 159 -20.92 7.02 4.41
N THR A 160 -21.15 6.99 5.74
CA THR A 160 -21.27 5.82 6.65
C THR A 160 -20.07 4.88 6.83
N PHE A 161 -19.28 5.13 7.86
CA PHE A 161 -18.43 4.11 8.50
C PHE A 161 -19.08 3.64 9.81
N HIS A 162 -19.52 2.39 9.85
CA HIS A 162 -19.68 1.63 11.09
C HIS A 162 -18.30 1.18 11.56
N LEU A 163 -17.87 1.68 12.72
CA LEU A 163 -16.73 1.16 13.45
C LEU A 163 -17.15 -0.13 14.18
N PRO A 164 -16.48 -1.27 13.99
CA PRO A 164 -16.39 -2.27 15.04
C PRO A 164 -15.12 -2.00 15.84
N TYR A 165 -15.27 -1.40 17.03
CA TYR A 165 -14.28 -1.52 18.08
C TYR A 165 -14.42 -2.89 18.72
N THR A 166 -13.36 -3.70 18.70
CA THR A 166 -12.96 -4.55 19.83
C THR A 166 -11.49 -4.91 19.69
#